data_AF-A0ABD1JIE0-F1
#
_entry.id   AF-A0ABD1JIE0-F1
#
_cell.length_a   1.000
_cell.length_b   1.000
_cell.length_c   1.000
_cell.angle_alpha   90.00
_cell.angle_beta   90.00
_cell.angle_gamma   90.00
#
_symmetry.space_group_name_H-M   'P 1'
#
loop_
_entity.id
_entity.type
_entity.pdbx_description
1 polymer ?
#
loop_
_entity_poly.entity_id
_entity_poly.type
_entity_poly.pdbx_seq_one_letter_code
_entity_poly.pdbx_strand_id
1 'polypeptide(L)'
;MKGTDTDDDMDAGLFADTEEEEEGLFSSSSSSSSSPPSSSSLSTKPAAVREKNSTGDGGDSHSHSGVSGGGGGGRGGSGITEREFSCHCCYDVLVDPTTLNCGHSFCRHCLAQWWESSHKTECPECRDKWEGFPRVNILLRDAVEKLFPDVVRQRREQIHANPRVAHSVLAFQRHGDEQANRGVANGGQRRGAGGFFSGVLTALSAVAVILLVCHWGSREGVQELLVSKPVSSWSPEDVALWLEHLGPWASLYQDSFHTEQVNGRLLTLLDEEELSRAPFSVLNQAHRRAILEELKRVRSLGVKPPQNLWEYKAVNGGKSLFLLYALKSSPRLTLLYLYLFDYEATFRPFIHTCCPAQRLEKSLDGRPAKTPEEDPNWKQWSEFLVKYALLPYQLIAEFAWDWLGVHYWTSRFVIVNAMLLSVLEGCAFWRLWSRAEIRTLPKKMWSHFWKMLSQGLAFLLLWPMIPQFVCNCLFYWALYFNPIINIDLVVQQLRHPDTQVP
;
A
#
# COMPACT_ATOMS: atom_id res chain seq x y z
N MET A 1 71.84 -22.04 -18.56
CA MET A 1 72.12 -21.65 -19.96
C MET A 1 71.11 -20.57 -20.30
N LYS A 2 71.52 -19.28 -20.30
CA LYS A 2 71.71 -18.42 -21.50
C LYS A 2 70.43 -18.36 -22.35
N GLY A 3 69.78 -17.24 -22.66
CA GLY A 3 70.00 -15.80 -22.54
C GLY A 3 68.68 -15.13 -23.01
N THR A 4 68.31 -13.96 -22.50
CA THR A 4 68.56 -12.60 -23.05
C THR A 4 67.30 -11.99 -23.66
N ASP A 5 67.02 -10.77 -23.20
CA ASP A 5 66.02 -9.79 -23.61
C ASP A 5 66.04 -9.44 -25.10
N THR A 6 64.93 -8.89 -25.59
CA THR A 6 64.89 -7.58 -26.28
C THR A 6 63.44 -7.08 -26.38
N ASP A 7 63.22 -5.87 -25.85
CA ASP A 7 62.14 -4.93 -26.17
C ASP A 7 62.24 -4.44 -27.64
N ASP A 8 61.13 -3.92 -28.20
CA ASP A 8 61.06 -2.69 -29.03
C ASP A 8 59.64 -2.46 -29.61
N ASP A 9 58.92 -1.52 -28.98
CA ASP A 9 58.28 -0.28 -29.48
C ASP A 9 57.55 -0.08 -30.84
N MET A 10 56.56 0.85 -30.78
CA MET A 10 55.89 1.70 -31.81
C MET A 10 54.82 1.05 -32.73
N ASP A 11 53.66 1.63 -33.09
CA ASP A 11 53.08 3.00 -33.19
C ASP A 11 51.53 2.87 -33.05
N ALA A 12 50.75 3.74 -32.40
CA ALA A 12 50.32 5.12 -32.69
C ALA A 12 49.28 5.31 -33.84
N GLY A 13 48.13 5.93 -33.51
CA GLY A 13 47.18 6.59 -34.44
C GLY A 13 45.95 5.75 -34.83
N LEU A 14 44.72 6.25 -34.98
CA LEU A 14 44.17 7.60 -35.07
C LEU A 14 42.62 7.51 -34.94
N PHE A 15 42.03 8.56 -34.35
CA PHE A 15 40.69 9.17 -34.56
C PHE A 15 39.63 8.49 -35.45
N ALA A 16 38.37 8.48 -34.98
CA ALA A 16 37.32 9.39 -35.49
C ALA A 16 35.98 9.21 -34.74
N ASP A 17 35.53 10.29 -34.11
CA ASP A 17 34.12 10.59 -33.90
C ASP A 17 33.44 10.81 -35.26
N THR A 18 32.20 10.36 -35.42
CA THR A 18 31.26 10.87 -36.43
C THR A 18 29.86 10.90 -35.84
N GLU A 19 29.42 12.12 -35.55
CA GLU A 19 28.04 12.57 -35.59
C GLU A 19 27.56 12.61 -37.06
N GLU A 20 26.29 12.29 -37.31
CA GLU A 20 25.42 12.70 -38.43
C GLU A 20 24.01 12.18 -38.05
N GLU A 21 23.07 12.97 -37.54
CA GLU A 21 22.17 13.90 -38.24
C GLU A 21 21.58 13.37 -39.56
N GLU A 22 20.30 13.02 -39.55
CA GLU A 22 19.38 13.44 -40.61
C GLU A 22 17.95 13.66 -40.06
N GLU A 23 17.49 14.90 -40.18
CA GLU A 23 16.09 15.32 -40.18
C GLU A 23 15.40 14.73 -41.43
N GLY A 24 14.15 14.27 -41.42
CA GLY A 24 12.93 15.05 -41.19
C GLY A 24 12.12 15.08 -42.49
N LEU A 25 10.84 14.68 -42.47
CA LEU A 25 9.82 15.19 -43.40
C LEU A 25 8.39 14.80 -42.97
N PHE A 26 7.72 15.82 -42.45
CA PHE A 26 6.31 16.19 -42.58
C PHE A 26 5.33 15.22 -43.25
N SER A 27 4.20 14.98 -42.58
CA SER A 27 2.89 15.31 -43.18
C SER A 27 1.88 15.68 -42.09
N SER A 28 1.49 16.95 -42.13
CA SER A 28 0.38 17.54 -41.41
C SER A 28 -0.93 17.20 -42.12
N SER A 29 -1.97 16.86 -41.35
CA SER A 29 -3.35 17.04 -41.81
C SER A 29 -4.22 17.53 -40.65
N SER A 30 -4.74 18.72 -40.87
CA SER A 30 -5.62 19.53 -40.04
C SER A 30 -7.11 19.18 -40.21
N SER A 31 -7.91 19.71 -39.29
CA SER A 31 -9.39 19.79 -39.22
C SER A 31 -10.08 18.57 -38.58
N SER A 32 -11.03 18.69 -37.65
CA SER A 32 -12.01 19.76 -37.45
C SER A 32 -12.53 19.85 -36.00
N SER A 33 -12.88 21.08 -35.63
CA SER A 33 -13.63 21.56 -34.48
C SER A 33 -14.93 20.82 -34.13
N SER A 34 -15.22 20.66 -32.83
CA SER A 34 -16.54 21.01 -32.26
C SER A 34 -16.50 21.02 -30.72
N SER A 35 -17.06 22.07 -30.13
CA SER A 35 -17.44 22.17 -28.71
C SER A 35 -18.92 22.59 -28.64
N PRO A 36 -19.52 22.70 -27.45
CA PRO A 36 -20.59 21.82 -26.93
C PRO A 36 -21.99 22.47 -27.04
N PRO A 37 -23.06 21.80 -26.59
CA PRO A 37 -24.25 22.51 -26.16
C PRO A 37 -24.36 22.55 -24.63
N SER A 38 -24.44 23.78 -24.15
CA SER A 38 -25.07 24.22 -22.91
C SER A 38 -26.56 23.92 -22.90
N SER A 39 -27.10 23.49 -21.75
CA SER A 39 -28.50 23.77 -21.39
C SER A 39 -28.61 24.08 -19.90
N SER A 40 -28.95 25.34 -19.66
CA SER A 40 -29.36 25.97 -18.42
C SER A 40 -30.78 25.56 -18.00
N SER A 41 -31.02 25.41 -16.70
CA SER A 41 -32.28 25.86 -16.07
C SER A 41 -32.13 26.10 -14.57
N LEU A 42 -32.23 27.37 -14.19
CA LEU A 42 -32.83 27.93 -12.96
C LEU A 42 -34.11 27.15 -12.56
N SER A 43 -34.63 27.08 -11.33
CA SER A 43 -34.66 28.04 -10.22
C SER A 43 -35.34 27.43 -8.97
N THR A 44 -35.11 28.07 -7.81
CA THR A 44 -36.02 28.32 -6.65
C THR A 44 -36.40 27.23 -5.61
N LYS A 45 -35.93 27.50 -4.38
CA LYS A 45 -36.49 27.37 -3.00
C LYS A 45 -38.05 27.40 -2.83
N PRO A 46 -38.66 27.28 -1.61
CA PRO A 46 -38.17 26.86 -0.28
C PRO A 46 -39.11 25.88 0.50
N ALA A 47 -38.69 25.58 1.73
CA ALA A 47 -39.41 24.87 2.80
C ALA A 47 -40.71 25.53 3.30
N ALA A 48 -41.61 24.71 3.86
CA ALA A 48 -42.67 25.13 4.77
C ALA A 48 -42.88 24.08 5.89
N VAL A 49 -42.96 24.61 7.11
CA VAL A 49 -43.24 23.98 8.40
C VAL A 49 -44.72 23.59 8.52
N ARG A 50 -45.04 22.56 9.31
CA ARG A 50 -46.37 22.45 9.92
C ARG A 50 -46.32 21.86 11.34
N GLU A 51 -46.75 22.69 12.28
CA GLU A 51 -47.04 22.39 13.69
C GLU A 51 -48.19 21.38 13.86
N LYS A 52 -48.23 20.76 15.06
CA LYS A 52 -49.47 20.50 15.83
C LYS A 52 -49.14 20.27 17.33
N ASN A 53 -49.59 21.22 18.16
CA ASN A 53 -50.31 21.13 19.46
C ASN A 53 -50.67 19.71 20.00
N SER A 54 -50.82 19.42 21.30
CA SER A 54 -50.96 20.19 22.56
C SER A 54 -51.17 19.23 23.77
N THR A 55 -51.33 19.80 24.99
CA THR A 55 -51.84 19.27 26.29
C THR A 55 -50.84 18.52 27.18
N GLY A 56 -50.66 18.78 28.49
CA GLY A 56 -51.37 19.58 29.50
C GLY A 56 -51.27 18.86 30.87
N ASP A 57 -51.39 19.58 31.99
CA ASP A 57 -51.41 19.13 33.43
C ASP A 57 -50.03 19.07 34.13
N GLY A 58 -49.76 19.60 35.34
CA GLY A 58 -50.50 20.27 36.41
C GLY A 58 -49.77 20.02 37.77
N GLY A 59 -49.63 21.02 38.67
CA GLY A 59 -49.34 20.79 40.11
C GLY A 59 -48.16 21.52 40.82
N ASP A 60 -48.45 22.71 41.36
CA ASP A 60 -48.25 23.22 42.75
C ASP A 60 -46.88 23.42 43.46
N SER A 61 -46.51 24.71 43.51
CA SER A 61 -46.05 25.62 44.59
C SER A 61 -45.65 25.17 46.02
N HIS A 62 -44.59 25.81 46.55
CA HIS A 62 -44.66 26.62 47.80
C HIS A 62 -43.56 27.70 47.89
N SER A 63 -43.86 28.76 48.64
CA SER A 63 -43.42 30.15 48.55
C SER A 63 -42.75 30.67 49.83
N HIS A 64 -42.02 31.79 49.79
CA HIS A 64 -41.88 32.85 50.83
C HIS A 64 -40.82 33.90 50.33
N SER A 65 -40.87 35.23 50.50
CA SER A 65 -41.85 36.27 50.89
C SER A 65 -41.13 37.65 50.89
N GLY A 66 -41.85 38.77 50.62
CA GLY A 66 -41.49 40.15 51.05
C GLY A 66 -41.21 41.20 49.93
N VAL A 67 -42.15 42.05 49.49
CA VAL A 67 -42.49 43.45 49.94
C VAL A 67 -41.47 44.51 49.44
N SER A 68 -41.74 45.68 48.84
CA SER A 68 -42.90 46.46 48.35
C SER A 68 -42.37 47.70 47.60
N GLY A 69 -43.14 48.32 46.69
CA GLY A 69 -42.91 49.70 46.21
C GLY A 69 -43.41 49.94 44.78
N GLY A 70 -44.48 50.73 44.62
CA GLY A 70 -45.30 50.79 43.42
C GLY A 70 -45.02 51.91 42.41
N GLY A 71 -45.84 51.87 41.34
CA GLY A 71 -46.33 53.05 40.61
C GLY A 71 -45.64 53.39 39.29
N GLY A 72 -46.38 53.29 38.18
CA GLY A 72 -46.12 54.05 36.95
C GLY A 72 -46.05 53.20 35.69
N GLY A 73 -47.16 53.12 34.96
CA GLY A 73 -47.25 52.39 33.69
C GLY A 73 -46.46 53.03 32.55
N GLY A 74 -46.07 52.19 31.58
CA GLY A 74 -45.63 52.68 30.26
C GLY A 74 -44.70 51.72 29.50
N ARG A 75 -45.30 51.01 28.54
CA ARG A 75 -44.70 50.42 27.33
C ARG A 75 -43.87 49.15 27.55
N GLY A 76 -44.47 48.02 27.13
CA GLY A 76 -43.77 46.76 26.92
C GLY A 76 -42.71 46.88 25.83
N GLY A 77 -41.46 47.12 26.25
CA GLY A 77 -40.33 46.44 25.66
C GLY A 77 -40.17 45.15 26.45
N SER A 78 -40.16 43.99 25.78
CA SER A 78 -39.72 42.73 26.37
C SER A 78 -38.24 42.90 26.76
N GLY A 79 -38.01 43.43 27.96
CA GLY A 79 -36.69 43.55 28.54
C GLY A 79 -36.14 42.16 28.76
N ILE A 80 -35.02 41.87 28.10
CA ILE A 80 -34.26 40.65 28.34
C ILE A 80 -33.99 40.55 29.84
N THR A 81 -34.42 39.46 30.46
CA THR A 81 -34.31 39.28 31.92
C THR A 81 -33.02 38.57 32.29
N GLU A 82 -32.46 38.85 33.47
CA GLU A 82 -31.25 38.17 33.99
C GLU A 82 -31.37 36.64 33.99
N ARG A 83 -32.60 36.13 34.09
CA ARG A 83 -32.92 34.69 34.11
C ARG A 83 -32.56 34.00 32.80
N GLU A 84 -32.68 34.69 31.66
CA GLU A 84 -32.33 34.15 30.33
C GLU A 84 -30.82 33.89 30.17
N PHE A 85 -29.99 34.55 30.99
CA PHE A 85 -28.54 34.43 30.98
C PHE A 85 -28.00 33.82 32.28
N SER A 86 -28.82 33.07 32.99
CA SER A 86 -28.42 32.41 34.24
C SER A 86 -27.64 31.12 33.98
N CYS A 87 -26.67 30.84 34.85
CA CYS A 87 -25.92 29.60 34.82
C CYS A 87 -26.69 28.51 35.59
N HIS A 88 -26.89 27.34 34.97
CA HIS A 88 -27.60 26.23 35.61
C HIS A 88 -26.87 25.58 36.81
N CYS A 89 -25.61 25.96 37.09
CA CYS A 89 -24.89 25.49 38.28
C CYS A 89 -25.01 26.43 39.48
N CYS A 90 -24.89 27.74 39.27
CA CYS A 90 -24.93 28.74 40.35
C CYS A 90 -26.21 29.57 40.37
N TYR A 91 -27.10 29.40 39.39
CA TYR A 91 -28.38 30.08 39.22
C TYR A 91 -28.31 31.62 39.11
N ASP A 92 -27.12 32.14 38.82
CA ASP A 92 -26.83 33.57 38.64
C ASP A 92 -26.37 33.87 37.20
N VAL A 93 -26.37 35.14 36.79
CA VAL A 93 -25.91 35.63 35.49
C VAL A 93 -24.51 35.11 35.12
N LEU A 94 -24.36 34.53 33.92
CA LEU A 94 -23.13 33.90 33.45
C LEU A 94 -21.89 34.82 33.51
N VAL A 95 -20.78 34.31 34.03
CA VAL A 95 -19.45 34.95 33.97
C VAL A 95 -18.48 34.04 33.23
N ASP A 96 -17.87 34.57 32.17
CA ASP A 96 -17.05 33.82 31.22
C ASP A 96 -17.73 32.52 30.76
N PRO A 97 -18.93 32.63 30.13
CA PRO A 97 -19.75 31.49 29.75
C PRO A 97 -18.96 30.52 28.87
N THR A 98 -18.96 29.26 29.25
CA THR A 98 -18.37 28.14 28.49
C THR A 98 -19.50 27.26 27.98
N THR A 99 -19.69 27.25 26.66
CA THR A 99 -20.72 26.44 25.99
C THR A 99 -20.14 25.09 25.60
N LEU A 100 -20.82 24.00 25.98
CA LEU A 100 -20.42 22.63 25.65
C LEU A 100 -20.99 22.20 24.28
N ASN A 101 -20.48 21.11 23.72
CA ASN A 101 -20.97 20.50 22.47
C ASN A 101 -22.45 20.09 22.53
N CYS A 102 -22.99 19.81 23.72
CA CYS A 102 -24.42 19.55 23.93
C CYS A 102 -25.28 20.84 23.93
N GLY A 103 -24.68 22.03 23.80
CA GLY A 103 -25.38 23.32 23.73
C GLY A 103 -25.59 24.03 25.08
N HIS A 104 -25.44 23.34 26.21
CA HIS A 104 -25.56 23.95 27.55
C HIS A 104 -24.38 24.88 27.86
N SER A 105 -24.65 25.99 28.55
CA SER A 105 -23.65 27.02 28.90
C SER A 105 -23.56 27.23 30.41
N PHE A 106 -22.34 27.29 30.92
CA PHE A 106 -22.05 27.45 32.35
C PHE A 106 -20.98 28.51 32.58
N CYS A 107 -20.92 29.11 33.77
CA CYS A 107 -19.77 29.94 34.12
C CYS A 107 -18.49 29.11 34.06
N ARG A 108 -17.38 29.72 33.63
CA ARG A 108 -16.08 29.02 33.57
C ARG A 108 -15.69 28.37 34.90
N HIS A 109 -15.92 29.07 36.01
CA HIS A 109 -15.59 28.59 37.34
C HIS A 109 -16.52 27.45 37.81
N CYS A 110 -17.81 27.48 37.46
CA CYS A 110 -18.73 26.39 37.79
C CYS A 110 -18.33 25.10 37.09
N LEU A 111 -17.97 25.19 35.81
CA LEU A 111 -17.50 24.04 35.05
C LEU A 111 -16.18 23.50 35.61
N ALA A 112 -15.27 24.38 36.03
CA ALA A 112 -14.01 23.99 36.67
C ALA A 112 -14.23 23.26 38.01
N GLN A 113 -15.15 23.77 38.87
CA GLN A 113 -15.49 23.12 40.13
C GLN A 113 -16.18 21.75 39.93
N TRP A 114 -17.08 21.66 38.94
CA TRP A 114 -17.70 20.40 38.57
C TRP A 114 -16.66 19.36 38.12
N TRP A 115 -15.76 19.75 37.22
CA TRP A 115 -14.68 18.87 36.76
C TRP A 115 -13.75 18.45 37.91
N GLU A 116 -13.37 19.38 38.80
CA GLU A 116 -12.51 19.09 39.95
C GLU A 116 -13.18 18.09 40.91
N SER A 117 -14.50 18.20 41.11
CA SER A 117 -15.24 17.32 42.03
C SER A 117 -15.55 15.93 41.45
N SER A 118 -15.80 15.85 40.15
CA SER A 118 -16.25 14.62 39.49
C SER A 118 -15.12 13.87 38.78
N HIS A 119 -14.05 14.57 38.41
CA HIS A 119 -13.01 14.13 37.48
C HIS A 119 -13.56 13.59 36.15
N LYS A 120 -14.76 14.03 35.75
CA LYS A 120 -15.43 13.61 34.51
C LYS A 120 -15.55 14.77 33.54
N THR A 121 -15.49 14.45 32.25
CA THR A 121 -15.70 15.39 31.14
C THR A 121 -17.13 15.30 30.62
N GLU A 122 -18.11 15.51 31.50
CA GLU A 122 -19.54 15.32 31.25
C GLU A 122 -20.32 16.57 31.67
N CYS A 123 -21.29 16.98 30.85
CA CYS A 123 -22.15 18.14 31.11
C CYS A 123 -22.84 18.04 32.49
N PRO A 124 -22.79 19.09 33.33
CA PRO A 124 -23.48 19.10 34.63
C PRO A 124 -25.00 18.89 34.53
N GLU A 125 -25.61 19.32 33.43
CA GLU A 125 -27.06 19.29 33.21
C GLU A 125 -27.51 17.94 32.61
N CYS A 126 -27.02 17.61 31.40
CA CYS A 126 -27.49 16.45 30.64
C CYS A 126 -26.57 15.23 30.70
N ARG A 127 -25.38 15.34 31.32
CA ARG A 127 -24.34 14.30 31.42
C ARG A 127 -23.73 13.83 30.11
N ASP A 128 -24.01 14.52 28.99
CA ASP A 128 -23.32 14.27 27.72
C ASP A 128 -21.83 14.56 27.85
N LYS A 129 -21.00 13.68 27.26
CA LYS A 129 -19.56 13.89 27.23
C LYS A 129 -19.21 15.05 26.32
N TRP A 130 -18.36 15.97 26.82
CA TRP A 130 -17.84 17.04 25.98
C TRP A 130 -16.56 16.65 25.25
N GLU A 131 -16.43 17.12 24.02
CA GLU A 131 -15.27 16.84 23.16
C GLU A 131 -14.23 17.97 23.27
N GLY A 132 -12.96 17.57 23.43
CA GLY A 132 -11.85 18.51 23.59
C GLY A 132 -11.93 19.35 24.88
N PHE A 133 -11.11 20.40 24.95
CA PHE A 133 -11.12 21.33 26.07
C PHE A 133 -12.08 22.48 25.78
N PRO A 134 -13.17 22.64 26.56
CA PRO A 134 -14.20 23.62 26.26
C PRO A 134 -13.68 25.05 26.50
N ARG A 135 -13.98 25.96 25.56
CA ARG A 135 -13.53 27.36 25.57
C ARG A 135 -14.66 28.32 25.93
N VAL A 136 -14.28 29.51 26.41
CA VAL A 136 -15.24 30.60 26.67
C VAL A 136 -15.89 31.03 25.36
N ASN A 137 -17.22 31.08 25.35
CA ASN A 137 -18.02 31.61 24.27
C ASN A 137 -17.97 33.14 24.34
N ILE A 138 -17.10 33.72 23.51
CA ILE A 138 -16.87 35.17 23.47
C ILE A 138 -18.14 35.96 23.13
N LEU A 139 -19.00 35.46 22.22
CA LEU A 139 -20.21 36.16 21.83
C LEU A 139 -21.21 36.22 22.98
N LEU A 140 -21.36 35.11 23.71
CA LEU A 140 -22.25 35.06 24.86
C LEU A 140 -21.70 35.91 26.02
N ARG A 141 -20.38 35.89 26.26
CA ARG A 141 -19.74 36.76 27.26
C ARG A 141 -20.00 38.23 26.95
N ASP A 142 -19.72 38.67 25.73
CA ASP A 142 -19.82 40.06 25.34
C ASP A 142 -21.29 40.54 25.35
N ALA A 143 -22.24 39.66 25.00
CA ALA A 143 -23.67 39.93 25.14
C ALA A 143 -24.09 40.12 26.61
N VAL A 144 -23.66 39.23 27.50
CA VAL A 144 -23.98 39.30 28.93
C VAL A 144 -23.34 40.52 29.59
N GLU A 145 -22.07 40.82 29.28
CA GLU A 145 -21.37 42.02 29.77
C GLU A 145 -22.03 43.31 29.30
N LYS A 146 -22.60 43.34 28.09
CA LYS A 146 -23.32 44.51 27.56
C LYS A 146 -24.70 44.70 28.18
N LEU A 147 -25.41 43.60 28.44
CA LEU A 147 -26.77 43.64 28.97
C LEU A 147 -26.80 43.84 30.50
N PHE A 148 -25.85 43.25 31.23
CA PHE A 148 -25.81 43.25 32.69
C PHE A 148 -24.43 43.65 33.27
N PRO A 149 -23.88 44.82 32.91
CA PRO A 149 -22.49 45.19 33.21
C PRO A 149 -22.19 45.23 34.72
N ASP A 150 -23.10 45.80 35.52
CA ASP A 150 -22.89 45.94 36.97
C ASP A 150 -22.99 44.61 37.71
N VAL A 151 -23.93 43.75 37.29
CA VAL A 151 -24.10 42.39 37.84
C VAL A 151 -22.86 41.56 37.55
N VAL A 152 -22.39 41.55 36.30
CA VAL A 152 -21.17 40.80 35.92
C VAL A 152 -19.94 41.31 36.68
N ARG A 153 -19.79 42.62 36.86
CA ARG A 153 -18.68 43.21 37.63
C ARG A 153 -18.69 42.72 39.07
N GLN A 154 -19.84 42.81 39.74
CA GLN A 154 -20.00 42.34 41.12
C GLN A 154 -19.72 40.84 41.25
N ARG A 155 -20.22 40.02 40.30
CA ARG A 155 -19.95 38.58 40.29
C ARG A 155 -18.46 38.28 40.10
N ARG A 156 -17.77 39.01 39.21
CA ARG A 156 -16.33 38.82 38.99
C ARG A 156 -15.54 39.12 40.25
N GLU A 157 -15.89 40.17 41.00
CA GLU A 157 -15.29 40.47 42.31
C GLU A 157 -15.51 39.35 43.34
N GLN A 158 -16.74 38.83 43.44
CA GLN A 158 -17.07 37.71 44.35
C GLN A 158 -16.30 36.43 43.99
N ILE A 159 -16.19 36.13 42.70
CA ILE A 159 -15.44 34.97 42.18
C ILE A 159 -13.95 35.12 42.52
N HIS A 160 -13.38 36.31 42.32
CA HIS A 160 -11.96 36.59 42.59
C HIS A 160 -11.64 36.59 44.09
N ALA A 161 -12.59 36.98 44.95
CA ALA A 161 -12.42 36.96 46.39
C ALA A 161 -12.36 35.52 46.97
N ASN A 162 -12.79 34.50 46.21
CA ASN A 162 -12.84 33.12 46.68
C ASN A 162 -11.58 32.31 46.24
N PRO A 163 -10.63 32.01 47.15
CA PRO A 163 -9.40 31.30 46.79
C PRO A 163 -9.66 29.86 46.30
N ARG A 164 -10.75 29.22 46.73
CA ARG A 164 -11.12 27.87 46.28
C ARG A 164 -11.49 27.87 44.80
N VAL A 165 -12.17 28.92 44.34
CA VAL A 165 -12.54 29.07 42.93
C VAL A 165 -11.29 29.24 42.07
N ALA A 166 -10.35 30.09 42.51
CA ALA A 166 -9.09 30.30 41.81
C ALA A 166 -8.31 28.99 41.65
N HIS A 167 -8.24 28.16 42.71
CA HIS A 167 -7.60 26.85 42.65
C HIS A 167 -8.25 25.92 41.61
N SER A 168 -9.59 25.77 41.64
CA SER A 168 -10.30 24.91 40.68
C SER A 168 -10.12 25.38 39.24
N VAL A 169 -10.16 26.69 38.98
CA VAL A 169 -9.95 27.24 37.63
C VAL A 169 -8.53 26.97 37.13
N LEU A 170 -7.51 27.13 37.99
CA LEU A 170 -6.11 26.84 37.65
C LEU A 170 -5.90 25.35 37.34
N ALA A 171 -6.45 24.45 38.16
CA ALA A 171 -6.37 23.01 37.94
C ALA A 171 -7.03 22.62 36.61
N PHE A 172 -8.22 23.16 36.34
CA PHE A 172 -8.93 22.93 35.09
C PHE A 172 -8.16 23.47 33.87
N GLN A 173 -7.50 24.62 33.98
CA GLN A 173 -6.69 25.17 32.91
C GLN A 173 -5.45 24.32 32.62
N ARG A 174 -4.75 23.84 33.66
CA ARG A 174 -3.62 22.90 33.51
C ARG A 174 -4.04 21.64 32.76
N HIS A 175 -5.21 21.08 33.09
CA HIS A 175 -5.74 19.92 32.38
C HIS A 175 -5.96 20.20 30.88
N GLY A 176 -6.45 21.38 30.53
CA GLY A 176 -6.58 21.82 29.14
C GLY A 176 -5.25 21.94 28.42
N ASP A 177 -4.24 22.51 29.07
CA ASP A 177 -2.89 22.67 28.51
C ASP A 177 -2.20 21.31 28.29
N GLU A 178 -2.37 20.35 29.21
CA GLU A 178 -1.91 18.97 29.05
C GLU A 178 -2.59 18.26 27.87
N GLN A 179 -3.90 18.47 27.70
CA GLN A 179 -4.66 17.91 26.57
C GLN A 179 -4.20 18.53 25.24
N ALA A 180 -3.91 19.84 25.22
CA ALA A 180 -3.34 20.51 24.05
C ALA A 180 -1.94 19.97 23.71
N ASN A 181 -1.06 19.80 24.71
CA ASN A 181 0.29 19.25 24.51
C ASN A 181 0.28 17.78 24.05
N ARG A 182 -0.62 16.94 24.55
CA ARG A 182 -0.84 15.59 24.01
C ARG A 182 -1.33 15.62 22.56
N GLY A 183 -2.16 16.60 22.21
CA GLY A 183 -2.59 16.86 20.84
C GLY A 183 -1.46 17.30 19.92
N VAL A 184 -0.44 18.00 20.42
CA VAL A 184 0.75 18.43 19.64
C VAL A 184 1.76 17.27 19.47
N ALA A 185 1.96 16.44 20.49
CA ALA A 185 2.84 15.27 20.41
C ALA A 185 2.32 14.18 19.45
N ASN A 186 0.99 14.04 19.31
CA ASN A 186 0.35 13.18 18.30
C ASN A 186 -0.06 13.94 17.02
N GLY A 187 0.08 15.26 16.99
CA GLY A 187 -0.44 16.16 15.94
C GLY A 187 0.56 16.51 14.85
N GLY A 188 1.83 16.11 14.98
CA GLY A 188 2.86 16.31 13.96
C GLY A 188 2.63 15.58 12.63
N GLN A 189 1.59 14.73 12.51
CA GLN A 189 1.39 13.93 11.30
C GLN A 189 0.00 14.00 10.66
N ARG A 190 -1.00 14.69 11.22
CA ARG A 190 -2.35 14.69 10.62
C ARG A 190 -3.14 15.96 10.96
N ARG A 191 -3.06 17.01 10.13
CA ARG A 191 -4.25 17.76 9.60
C ARG A 191 -4.00 19.12 8.92
N GLY A 192 -2.81 19.71 8.92
CA GLY A 192 -2.63 21.08 8.36
C GLY A 192 -2.40 21.18 6.85
N ALA A 193 -1.49 20.37 6.31
CA ALA A 193 -1.13 20.37 4.88
C ALA A 193 -1.08 18.95 4.27
N GLY A 194 -1.27 17.93 5.12
CA GLY A 194 -1.15 16.53 4.73
C GLY A 194 -2.21 16.07 3.72
N GLY A 195 -3.37 16.70 3.63
CA GLY A 195 -4.38 16.32 2.62
C GLY A 195 -3.95 16.65 1.19
N PHE A 196 -3.30 17.80 1.00
CA PHE A 196 -2.87 18.26 -0.32
C PHE A 196 -1.59 17.53 -0.76
N PHE A 197 -0.61 17.37 0.14
CA PHE A 197 0.60 16.60 -0.16
C PHE A 197 0.36 15.08 -0.19
N SER A 198 -0.56 14.53 0.62
CA SER A 198 -0.96 13.12 0.52
C SER A 198 -1.75 12.88 -0.76
N GLY A 199 -2.61 13.81 -1.18
CA GLY A 199 -3.37 13.72 -2.42
C GLY A 199 -2.48 13.83 -3.66
N VAL A 200 -1.56 14.79 -3.67
CA VAL A 200 -0.57 14.95 -4.75
C VAL A 200 0.41 13.77 -4.76
N LEU A 201 0.91 13.31 -3.61
CA LEU A 201 1.80 12.16 -3.56
C LEU A 201 1.08 10.87 -3.95
N THR A 202 -0.17 10.65 -3.54
CA THR A 202 -0.96 9.49 -4.00
C THR A 202 -1.32 9.60 -5.47
N ALA A 203 -1.65 10.80 -5.98
CA ALA A 203 -1.90 11.02 -7.40
C ALA A 203 -0.62 10.83 -8.23
N LEU A 204 0.52 11.35 -7.79
CA LEU A 204 1.83 11.14 -8.43
C LEU A 204 2.28 9.69 -8.32
N SER A 205 1.99 9.00 -7.21
CA SER A 205 2.25 7.55 -7.08
C SER A 205 1.35 6.74 -8.01
N ALA A 206 0.06 7.10 -8.11
CA ALA A 206 -0.88 6.45 -9.02
C ALA A 206 -0.52 6.71 -10.47
N VAL A 207 -0.15 7.95 -10.82
CA VAL A 207 0.35 8.32 -12.15
C VAL A 207 1.69 7.64 -12.42
N ALA A 208 2.62 7.57 -11.47
CA ALA A 208 3.86 6.83 -11.63
C ALA A 208 3.61 5.33 -11.81
N VAL A 209 2.66 4.74 -11.08
CA VAL A 209 2.23 3.35 -11.28
C VAL A 209 1.58 3.16 -12.63
N ILE A 210 0.70 4.07 -13.08
CA ILE A 210 0.07 4.02 -14.40
C ILE A 210 1.13 4.18 -15.49
N LEU A 211 2.06 5.12 -15.36
CA LEU A 211 3.17 5.33 -16.29
C LEU A 211 4.13 4.15 -16.29
N LEU A 212 4.42 3.52 -15.14
CA LEU A 212 5.17 2.27 -15.05
C LEU A 212 4.43 1.13 -15.74
N VAL A 213 3.13 0.96 -15.47
CA VAL A 213 2.29 -0.06 -16.10
C VAL A 213 2.19 0.16 -17.61
N CYS A 214 2.09 1.41 -18.06
CA CYS A 214 2.05 1.76 -19.48
C CYS A 214 3.43 1.63 -20.15
N HIS A 215 4.51 2.04 -19.48
CA HIS A 215 5.88 1.95 -20.01
C HIS A 215 6.36 0.50 -20.08
N TRP A 216 6.12 -0.29 -19.03
CA TRP A 216 6.45 -1.72 -19.01
C TRP A 216 5.47 -2.47 -19.94
N GLY A 217 4.16 -2.23 -19.82
CA GLY A 217 3.13 -2.86 -20.66
C GLY A 217 3.26 -2.56 -22.17
N SER A 218 3.74 -1.38 -22.56
CA SER A 218 4.04 -1.06 -23.97
C SER A 218 5.28 -1.78 -24.50
N ARG A 219 6.21 -2.19 -23.62
CA ARG A 219 7.38 -3.00 -23.95
C ARG A 219 7.07 -4.50 -23.91
N GLU A 220 6.11 -4.92 -23.08
CA GLU A 220 5.65 -6.32 -22.99
C GLU A 220 4.69 -6.77 -24.08
N GLY A 221 3.85 -5.89 -24.64
CA GLY A 221 2.74 -6.29 -25.51
C GLY A 221 3.11 -7.15 -26.72
N VAL A 222 4.35 -7.06 -27.21
CA VAL A 222 4.83 -7.83 -28.37
C VAL A 222 5.37 -9.22 -27.96
N GLN A 223 6.16 -9.31 -26.88
CA GLN A 223 6.64 -10.61 -26.34
C GLN A 223 5.51 -11.41 -25.65
N GLU A 224 4.57 -10.72 -25.01
CA GLU A 224 3.41 -11.29 -24.30
C GLU A 224 2.47 -12.04 -25.25
N LEU A 225 2.47 -11.66 -26.54
CA LEU A 225 1.65 -12.28 -27.57
C LEU A 225 2.10 -13.71 -27.88
N LEU A 226 3.40 -14.00 -27.98
CA LEU A 226 3.88 -15.33 -28.43
C LEU A 226 3.72 -16.44 -27.39
N VAL A 227 3.83 -16.11 -26.11
CA VAL A 227 3.74 -17.08 -25.01
C VAL A 227 2.28 -17.51 -24.78
N SER A 228 1.33 -16.65 -25.11
CA SER A 228 -0.11 -16.92 -25.02
C SER A 228 -0.72 -17.44 -26.34
N LYS A 229 -0.10 -17.13 -27.48
CA LYS A 229 -0.56 -17.52 -28.81
C LYS A 229 -0.07 -18.92 -29.20
N PRO A 230 -0.97 -19.85 -29.61
CA PRO A 230 -0.56 -21.19 -30.02
C PRO A 230 0.30 -21.14 -31.28
N VAL A 231 1.31 -22.02 -31.33
CA VAL A 231 2.30 -22.08 -32.42
C VAL A 231 1.64 -22.27 -33.77
N SER A 232 0.55 -23.03 -33.83
CA SER A 232 -0.23 -23.25 -35.06
C SER A 232 -0.85 -21.99 -35.68
N SER A 233 -0.85 -20.88 -34.94
CA SER A 233 -1.37 -19.57 -35.37
C SER A 233 -0.28 -18.51 -35.57
N TRP A 234 1.00 -18.86 -35.37
CA TRP A 234 2.10 -17.92 -35.56
C TRP A 234 2.25 -17.54 -37.04
N SER A 235 2.37 -16.24 -37.27
CA SER A 235 2.70 -15.62 -38.55
C SER A 235 4.22 -15.70 -38.83
N PRO A 236 4.68 -15.45 -40.07
CA PRO A 236 6.12 -15.36 -40.36
C PRO A 236 6.84 -14.32 -39.50
N GLU A 237 6.18 -13.22 -39.15
CA GLU A 237 6.71 -12.17 -38.28
C GLU A 237 6.85 -12.68 -36.83
N ASP A 238 5.89 -13.45 -36.34
CA ASP A 238 5.95 -14.10 -35.02
C ASP A 238 7.12 -15.09 -34.94
N VAL A 239 7.40 -15.82 -36.03
CA VAL A 239 8.52 -16.76 -36.13
C VAL A 239 9.85 -16.03 -36.14
N ALA A 240 9.96 -14.90 -36.86
CA ALA A 240 11.17 -14.07 -36.85
C ALA A 240 11.45 -13.51 -35.44
N LEU A 241 10.41 -13.07 -34.74
CA LEU A 241 10.51 -12.55 -33.38
C LEU A 241 10.86 -13.64 -32.35
N TRP A 242 10.34 -14.86 -32.52
CA TRP A 242 10.78 -16.02 -31.75
C TRP A 242 12.25 -16.37 -32.02
N LEU A 243 12.70 -16.31 -33.27
CA LEU A 243 14.07 -16.61 -33.66
C LEU A 243 15.05 -15.64 -32.99
N GLU A 244 14.71 -14.33 -32.95
CA GLU A 244 15.52 -13.30 -32.27
C GLU A 244 15.79 -13.62 -30.79
N HIS A 245 14.86 -14.30 -30.10
CA HIS A 245 15.02 -14.69 -28.70
C HIS A 245 16.04 -15.80 -28.47
N LEU A 246 16.40 -16.58 -29.49
CA LEU A 246 17.44 -17.60 -29.38
C LEU A 246 18.84 -16.97 -29.21
N GLY A 247 18.98 -15.71 -29.57
CA GLY A 247 20.15 -14.88 -29.32
C GLY A 247 20.52 -13.98 -30.50
N PRO A 248 21.51 -13.09 -30.34
CA PRO A 248 21.91 -12.13 -31.37
C PRO A 248 22.33 -12.79 -32.69
N TRP A 249 22.87 -14.02 -32.63
CA TRP A 249 23.29 -14.81 -33.78
C TRP A 249 22.13 -15.25 -34.68
N ALA A 250 20.90 -15.25 -34.16
CA ALA A 250 19.73 -15.72 -34.88
C ALA A 250 19.23 -14.73 -35.95
N SER A 251 19.60 -13.46 -35.82
CA SER A 251 19.36 -12.42 -36.84
C SER A 251 19.88 -12.81 -38.23
N LEU A 252 20.99 -13.57 -38.29
CA LEU A 252 21.61 -14.06 -39.53
C LEU A 252 20.69 -14.96 -40.38
N TYR A 253 19.64 -15.51 -39.79
CA TYR A 253 18.74 -16.46 -40.46
C TYR A 253 17.31 -15.91 -40.60
N GLN A 254 17.02 -14.73 -40.04
CA GLN A 254 15.66 -14.16 -40.08
C GLN A 254 15.17 -13.94 -41.51
N ASP A 255 16.02 -13.40 -42.39
CA ASP A 255 15.67 -13.12 -43.78
C ASP A 255 15.32 -14.39 -44.55
N SER A 256 16.03 -15.50 -44.31
CA SER A 256 15.72 -16.80 -44.92
C SER A 256 14.36 -17.32 -44.47
N PHE A 257 14.06 -17.22 -43.17
CA PHE A 257 12.77 -17.66 -42.63
C PHE A 257 11.60 -16.77 -43.09
N HIS A 258 11.85 -15.47 -43.24
CA HIS A 258 10.86 -14.52 -43.74
C HIS A 258 10.61 -14.68 -45.24
N THR A 259 11.65 -14.86 -46.04
CA THR A 259 11.55 -15.09 -47.50
C THR A 259 10.74 -16.34 -47.82
N GLU A 260 10.97 -17.40 -47.04
CA GLU A 260 10.24 -18.68 -47.17
C GLU A 260 8.86 -18.67 -46.48
N GLN A 261 8.46 -17.52 -45.91
CA GLN A 261 7.17 -17.34 -45.27
C GLN A 261 6.87 -18.42 -44.22
N VAL A 262 7.90 -18.78 -43.43
CA VAL A 262 7.80 -19.84 -42.43
C VAL A 262 6.84 -19.41 -41.34
N ASN A 263 5.60 -19.90 -41.41
CA ASN A 263 4.61 -19.76 -40.35
C ASN A 263 4.78 -20.87 -39.29
N GLY A 264 4.08 -20.76 -38.15
CA GLY A 264 4.31 -21.70 -37.05
C GLY A 264 3.93 -23.15 -37.34
N ARG A 265 3.05 -23.42 -38.32
CA ARG A 265 2.77 -24.80 -38.76
C ARG A 265 3.97 -25.38 -39.50
N LEU A 266 4.52 -24.62 -40.45
CA LEU A 266 5.73 -25.03 -41.17
C LEU A 266 6.93 -25.15 -40.23
N LEU A 267 7.06 -24.21 -39.28
CA LEU A 267 8.08 -24.23 -38.25
C LEU A 267 8.08 -25.56 -37.48
N THR A 268 6.91 -26.06 -37.07
CA THR A 268 6.84 -27.34 -36.33
C THR A 268 7.22 -28.56 -37.15
N LEU A 269 7.27 -28.46 -38.48
CA LEU A 269 7.64 -29.54 -39.39
C LEU A 269 9.14 -29.55 -39.70
N LEU A 270 9.83 -28.40 -39.52
CA LEU A 270 11.25 -28.28 -39.81
C LEU A 270 12.07 -29.30 -39.00
N ASP A 271 12.97 -29.98 -39.71
CA ASP A 271 13.93 -30.92 -39.16
C ASP A 271 15.38 -30.46 -39.38
N GLU A 272 16.35 -31.25 -38.91
CA GLU A 272 17.77 -30.90 -39.05
C GLU A 272 18.23 -30.83 -40.51
N GLU A 273 17.66 -31.68 -41.37
CA GLU A 273 18.06 -31.82 -42.76
C GLU A 273 17.58 -30.61 -43.57
N GLU A 274 16.33 -30.18 -43.37
CA GLU A 274 15.75 -28.98 -43.97
C GLU A 274 16.49 -27.71 -43.54
N LEU A 275 16.80 -27.56 -42.24
CA LEU A 275 17.56 -26.41 -41.74
C LEU A 275 18.98 -26.32 -42.33
N SER A 276 19.58 -27.47 -42.65
CA SER A 276 20.95 -27.54 -43.19
C SER A 276 21.04 -27.20 -44.69
N ARG A 277 19.94 -27.39 -45.43
CA ARG A 277 19.87 -27.18 -46.88
C ARG A 277 19.41 -25.76 -47.23
N ALA A 278 19.62 -25.36 -48.48
CA ALA A 278 18.92 -24.20 -49.02
C ALA A 278 17.41 -24.44 -48.91
N PRO A 279 16.61 -23.45 -48.52
CA PRO A 279 16.89 -22.00 -48.45
C PRO A 279 17.45 -21.48 -47.11
N PHE A 280 17.41 -22.27 -46.03
CA PHE A 280 17.79 -21.82 -44.67
C PHE A 280 19.31 -21.81 -44.43
N SER A 281 20.03 -22.78 -44.98
CA SER A 281 21.50 -22.85 -44.98
C SER A 281 22.15 -22.64 -43.60
N VAL A 282 21.55 -23.17 -42.54
CA VAL A 282 22.10 -23.08 -41.17
C VAL A 282 23.26 -24.07 -41.04
N LEU A 283 24.45 -23.69 -41.54
CA LEU A 283 25.62 -24.58 -41.58
C LEU A 283 26.24 -24.79 -40.19
N ASN A 284 26.11 -23.83 -39.28
CA ASN A 284 26.65 -23.93 -37.92
C ASN A 284 25.87 -24.95 -37.08
N GLN A 285 26.56 -26.00 -36.64
CA GLN A 285 25.98 -27.07 -35.83
C GLN A 285 25.43 -26.58 -34.48
N ALA A 286 26.07 -25.59 -33.85
CA ALA A 286 25.59 -25.04 -32.58
C ALA A 286 24.25 -24.30 -32.75
N HIS A 287 24.11 -23.52 -33.82
CA HIS A 287 22.88 -22.79 -34.15
C HIS A 287 21.75 -23.76 -34.49
N ARG A 288 22.01 -24.79 -35.32
CA ARG A 288 21.01 -25.84 -35.62
C ARG A 288 20.53 -26.53 -34.35
N ARG A 289 21.45 -26.95 -33.47
CA ARG A 289 21.10 -27.61 -32.21
C ARG A 289 20.25 -26.71 -31.33
N ALA A 290 20.60 -25.43 -31.18
CA ALA A 290 19.84 -24.47 -30.40
C ALA A 290 18.41 -24.27 -30.95
N ILE A 291 18.27 -24.09 -32.27
CA ILE A 291 16.96 -23.98 -32.93
C ILE A 291 16.14 -25.25 -32.69
N LEU A 292 16.70 -26.43 -32.95
CA LEU A 292 15.99 -27.72 -32.82
C LEU A 292 15.60 -28.04 -31.36
N GLU A 293 16.44 -27.69 -30.40
CA GLU A 293 16.13 -27.88 -28.98
C GLU A 293 14.96 -27.01 -28.54
N GLU A 294 14.95 -25.73 -28.93
CA GLU A 294 13.82 -24.85 -28.63
C GLU A 294 12.56 -25.26 -29.41
N LEU A 295 12.71 -25.68 -30.67
CA LEU A 295 11.60 -26.20 -31.49
C LEU A 295 10.94 -27.42 -30.85
N LYS A 296 11.74 -28.30 -30.25
CA LYS A 296 11.24 -29.46 -29.50
C LYS A 296 10.42 -29.03 -28.28
N ARG A 297 10.88 -28.02 -27.54
CA ARG A 297 10.14 -27.45 -26.39
C ARG A 297 8.82 -26.83 -26.85
N VAL A 298 8.87 -25.99 -27.88
CA VAL A 298 7.71 -25.33 -28.49
C VAL A 298 6.70 -26.35 -29.04
N ARG A 299 7.16 -27.43 -29.68
CA ARG A 299 6.30 -28.53 -30.17
C ARG A 299 5.63 -29.29 -29.03
N SER A 300 6.33 -29.52 -27.92
CA SER A 300 5.78 -30.24 -26.76
C SER A 300 4.74 -29.41 -25.98
N LEU A 301 4.94 -28.09 -25.89
CA LEU A 301 4.07 -27.18 -25.14
C LEU A 301 2.94 -26.60 -26.01
N GLY A 302 3.11 -26.58 -27.34
CA GLY A 302 2.19 -25.95 -28.28
C GLY A 302 2.22 -24.41 -28.26
N VAL A 303 3.05 -23.82 -27.40
CA VAL A 303 3.28 -22.39 -27.18
C VAL A 303 4.76 -22.15 -26.89
N LYS A 304 5.23 -20.90 -27.01
CA LYS A 304 6.56 -20.50 -26.56
C LYS A 304 6.66 -20.69 -25.03
N PRO A 305 7.72 -21.33 -24.48
CA PRO A 305 7.93 -21.38 -23.04
C PRO A 305 8.34 -20.00 -22.49
N PRO A 306 7.87 -19.59 -21.30
CA PRO A 306 8.28 -18.33 -20.69
C PRO A 306 9.74 -18.38 -20.25
N GLN A 307 10.55 -17.40 -20.63
CA GLN A 307 11.98 -17.34 -20.31
C GLN A 307 12.32 -16.36 -19.18
N ASN A 308 11.42 -15.42 -18.88
CA ASN A 308 11.63 -14.41 -17.87
C ASN A 308 10.39 -14.22 -16.98
N LEU A 309 10.56 -13.49 -15.87
CA LEU A 309 9.51 -13.22 -14.90
C LEU A 309 8.23 -12.63 -15.53
N TRP A 310 8.37 -11.74 -16.51
CA TRP A 310 7.25 -11.02 -17.11
C TRP A 310 6.44 -11.92 -18.05
N GLU A 311 7.12 -12.73 -18.86
CA GLU A 311 6.49 -13.77 -19.68
C GLU A 311 5.78 -14.82 -18.79
N TYR A 312 6.40 -15.22 -17.68
CA TYR A 312 5.76 -16.14 -16.74
C TYR A 312 4.51 -15.52 -16.10
N LYS A 313 4.59 -14.26 -15.67
CA LYS A 313 3.47 -13.50 -15.08
C LYS A 313 2.32 -13.35 -16.09
N ALA A 314 2.62 -13.08 -17.36
CA ALA A 314 1.61 -12.97 -18.40
C ALA A 314 0.78 -14.26 -18.54
N VAL A 315 1.45 -15.41 -18.62
CA VAL A 315 0.79 -16.72 -18.70
C VAL A 315 0.07 -17.06 -17.40
N ASN A 316 0.71 -16.76 -16.26
CA ASN A 316 0.28 -17.21 -14.94
C ASN A 316 -0.10 -16.03 -14.04
N GLY A 317 -0.91 -15.09 -14.53
CA GLY A 317 -1.23 -13.85 -13.80
C GLY A 317 -1.82 -14.10 -12.41
N GLY A 318 -2.74 -15.06 -12.31
CA GLY A 318 -3.42 -15.41 -11.06
C GLY A 318 -2.50 -16.07 -10.05
N LYS A 319 -1.70 -17.05 -10.51
CA LYS A 319 -0.70 -17.70 -9.66
C LYS A 319 0.35 -16.69 -9.19
N SER A 320 0.82 -15.82 -10.08
CA SER A 320 1.84 -14.82 -9.77
C SER A 320 1.36 -13.82 -8.72
N LEU A 321 0.13 -13.30 -8.85
CA LEU A 321 -0.43 -12.39 -7.85
C LEU A 321 -0.73 -13.10 -6.53
N PHE A 322 -1.28 -14.32 -6.59
CA PHE A 322 -1.53 -15.15 -5.41
C PHE A 322 -0.23 -15.37 -4.62
N LEU A 323 0.82 -15.85 -5.29
CA LEU A 323 2.12 -16.11 -4.66
C LEU A 323 2.70 -14.83 -4.07
N LEU A 324 2.64 -13.70 -4.78
CA LEU A 324 3.17 -12.42 -4.27
C LEU A 324 2.47 -11.97 -2.97
N TYR A 325 1.15 -12.13 -2.85
CA TYR A 325 0.41 -11.79 -1.63
C TYR A 325 0.48 -12.86 -0.53
N ALA A 326 0.48 -14.13 -0.90
CA ALA A 326 0.58 -15.24 0.03
C ALA A 326 1.97 -15.28 0.68
N LEU A 327 3.03 -15.00 -0.08
CA LEU A 327 4.39 -14.91 0.44
C LEU A 327 4.54 -13.78 1.46
N LYS A 328 3.84 -12.65 1.30
CA LYS A 328 3.85 -11.54 2.28
C LYS A 328 3.21 -11.93 3.62
N SER A 329 2.20 -12.79 3.59
CA SER A 329 1.30 -13.01 4.73
C SER A 329 1.57 -14.32 5.47
N SER A 330 1.99 -15.35 4.75
CA SER A 330 2.32 -16.67 5.29
C SER A 330 3.24 -17.43 4.31
N PRO A 331 4.56 -17.15 4.31
CA PRO A 331 5.48 -17.78 3.35
C PRO A 331 5.53 -19.30 3.52
N ARG A 332 5.38 -19.82 4.75
CA ARG A 332 5.37 -21.26 5.05
C ARG A 332 4.19 -21.96 4.39
N LEU A 333 2.99 -21.38 4.51
CA LEU A 333 1.79 -21.93 3.87
C LEU A 333 1.92 -21.86 2.34
N THR A 334 2.56 -20.82 1.82
CA THR A 334 2.79 -20.66 0.38
C THR A 334 3.76 -21.71 -0.16
N LEU A 335 4.86 -21.98 0.54
CA LEU A 335 5.80 -23.05 0.17
C LEU A 335 5.16 -24.44 0.27
N LEU A 336 4.29 -24.67 1.26
CA LEU A 336 3.50 -25.89 1.36
C LEU A 336 2.51 -26.03 0.19
N TYR A 337 1.88 -24.92 -0.23
CA TYR A 337 1.02 -24.91 -1.41
C TYR A 337 1.80 -25.31 -2.66
N LEU A 338 3.00 -24.75 -2.86
CA LEU A 338 3.86 -25.12 -3.99
C LEU A 338 4.22 -26.61 -3.97
N TYR A 339 4.55 -27.15 -2.80
CA TYR A 339 4.83 -28.59 -2.65
C TYR A 339 3.63 -29.48 -3.02
N LEU A 340 2.42 -29.11 -2.61
CA LEU A 340 1.23 -29.95 -2.81
C LEU A 340 0.61 -29.83 -4.21
N PHE A 341 0.65 -28.64 -4.81
CA PHE A 341 -0.12 -28.32 -6.02
C PHE A 341 0.73 -27.98 -7.24
N ASP A 342 2.01 -27.66 -7.06
CA ASP A 342 2.90 -27.27 -8.16
C ASP A 342 4.35 -27.77 -7.96
N TYR A 343 4.44 -29.08 -7.65
CA TYR A 343 5.69 -29.71 -7.24
C TYR A 343 6.75 -29.68 -8.34
N GLU A 344 6.43 -30.23 -9.51
CA GLU A 344 7.38 -30.42 -10.61
C GLU A 344 7.82 -29.09 -11.24
N ALA A 345 6.88 -28.17 -11.51
CA ALA A 345 7.17 -26.98 -12.29
C ALA A 345 7.78 -25.85 -11.45
N THR A 346 7.42 -25.74 -10.17
CA THR A 346 7.80 -24.58 -9.34
C THR A 346 8.59 -24.98 -8.09
N PHE A 347 8.10 -25.95 -7.30
CA PHE A 347 8.75 -26.30 -6.03
C PHE A 347 10.10 -26.99 -6.21
N ARG A 348 10.21 -27.89 -7.19
CA ARG A 348 11.43 -28.66 -7.43
C ARG A 348 12.59 -27.76 -7.90
N PRO A 349 12.44 -26.90 -8.92
CA PRO A 349 13.49 -25.91 -9.23
C PRO A 349 13.84 -25.02 -8.03
N PHE A 350 12.86 -24.65 -7.22
CA PHE A 350 13.06 -23.84 -6.02
C PHE A 350 13.97 -24.52 -4.99
N ILE A 351 13.74 -25.80 -4.65
CA ILE A 351 14.58 -26.50 -3.67
C ILE A 351 16.02 -26.72 -4.19
N HIS A 352 16.22 -27.02 -5.48
CA HIS A 352 17.55 -27.15 -6.05
C HIS A 352 18.33 -25.82 -6.07
N THR A 353 17.61 -24.71 -6.20
CA THR A 353 18.21 -23.36 -6.18
C THR A 353 18.60 -22.95 -4.76
N CYS A 354 17.69 -23.12 -3.79
CA CYS A 354 17.90 -22.67 -2.41
C CYS A 354 18.76 -23.63 -1.56
N CYS A 355 18.78 -24.91 -1.91
CA CYS A 355 19.51 -25.96 -1.19
C CYS A 355 20.31 -26.79 -2.20
N PRO A 356 21.43 -26.28 -2.72
CA PRO A 356 22.20 -27.01 -3.73
C PRO A 356 22.80 -28.29 -3.16
N ALA A 357 22.70 -29.39 -3.89
CA ALA A 357 23.47 -30.59 -3.57
C ALA A 357 24.97 -30.23 -3.60
N GLN A 358 25.69 -30.67 -2.58
CA GLN A 358 27.12 -30.41 -2.40
C GLN A 358 27.87 -30.60 -3.72
N ARG A 359 28.63 -29.58 -4.14
CA ARG A 359 29.41 -29.51 -5.39
C ARG A 359 30.43 -30.66 -5.47
N LEU A 360 29.99 -31.87 -5.79
CA LEU A 360 30.86 -32.99 -6.11
C LEU A 360 31.05 -33.00 -7.62
N GLU A 361 32.18 -32.42 -8.00
CA GLU A 361 32.92 -32.63 -9.24
C GLU A 361 32.25 -32.18 -10.55
N LYS A 362 33.05 -31.45 -11.34
CA LYS A 362 32.83 -31.31 -12.78
C LYS A 362 32.58 -32.71 -13.32
N SER A 363 31.38 -32.98 -13.85
CA SER A 363 31.21 -34.09 -14.78
C SER A 363 32.27 -33.91 -15.89
N LEU A 364 33.06 -34.96 -16.11
CA LEU A 364 34.03 -35.07 -17.21
C LEU A 364 33.38 -34.93 -18.60
N ASP A 365 32.04 -34.86 -18.67
CA ASP A 365 31.27 -34.83 -19.91
C ASP A 365 30.83 -33.41 -20.35
N GLY A 366 31.28 -32.35 -19.67
CA GLY A 366 30.96 -30.97 -20.08
C GLY A 366 29.48 -30.59 -19.97
N ARG A 367 28.64 -31.41 -19.31
CA ARG A 367 27.24 -31.09 -19.03
C ARG A 367 27.15 -30.15 -17.81
N PRO A 368 26.37 -29.05 -17.87
CA PRO A 368 26.21 -28.17 -16.73
C PRO A 368 25.59 -28.93 -15.55
N ALA A 369 26.15 -28.72 -14.35
CA ALA A 369 25.80 -29.39 -13.08
C ALA A 369 24.40 -29.04 -12.52
N LYS A 370 23.49 -28.54 -13.37
CA LYS A 370 22.15 -28.11 -13.02
C LYS A 370 21.16 -28.78 -13.98
N THR A 371 20.83 -30.04 -13.76
CA THR A 371 19.66 -30.67 -14.39
C THR A 371 18.47 -30.50 -13.43
N PRO A 372 17.44 -29.71 -13.78
CA PRO A 372 16.22 -29.52 -12.97
C PRO A 372 15.34 -30.79 -12.84
N GLU A 373 15.76 -31.91 -13.43
CA GLU A 373 14.95 -33.12 -13.62
C GLU A 373 15.28 -34.25 -12.62
N GLU A 374 16.20 -34.05 -11.68
CA GLU A 374 16.53 -35.05 -10.63
C GLU A 374 15.85 -34.73 -9.30
N ASP A 375 15.48 -35.77 -8.53
CA ASP A 375 14.78 -35.59 -7.28
C ASP A 375 15.72 -35.07 -6.18
N PRO A 376 15.25 -34.15 -5.31
CA PRO A 376 16.06 -33.60 -4.24
C PRO A 376 16.52 -34.69 -3.27
N ASN A 377 17.83 -34.71 -3.00
CA ASN A 377 18.43 -35.65 -2.06
C ASN A 377 18.00 -35.33 -0.61
N TRP A 378 18.07 -36.33 0.28
CA TRP A 378 17.77 -36.18 1.71
C TRP A 378 18.53 -35.02 2.36
N LYS A 379 19.79 -34.77 1.98
CA LYS A 379 20.56 -33.62 2.45
C LYS A 379 19.89 -32.29 2.10
N GLN A 380 19.44 -32.13 0.86
CA GLN A 380 18.74 -30.92 0.40
C GLN A 380 17.41 -30.75 1.15
N TRP A 381 16.66 -31.84 1.35
CA TRP A 381 15.44 -31.85 2.17
C TRP A 381 15.70 -31.42 3.61
N SER A 382 16.77 -31.91 4.23
CA SER A 382 17.10 -31.57 5.61
C SER A 382 17.44 -30.08 5.77
N GLU A 383 18.24 -29.52 4.85
CA GLU A 383 18.57 -28.10 4.83
C GLU A 383 17.32 -27.25 4.57
N PHE A 384 16.50 -27.68 3.60
CA PHE A 384 15.24 -27.03 3.28
C PHE A 384 14.30 -26.99 4.47
N LEU A 385 14.10 -28.10 5.19
CA LEU A 385 13.20 -28.18 6.34
C LEU A 385 13.63 -27.26 7.47
N VAL A 386 14.94 -27.15 7.73
CA VAL A 386 15.49 -26.23 8.73
C VAL A 386 15.22 -24.77 8.33
N LYS A 387 15.55 -24.40 7.09
CA LYS A 387 15.30 -23.04 6.57
C LYS A 387 13.79 -22.72 6.52
N TYR A 388 12.96 -23.67 6.10
CA TYR A 388 11.50 -23.55 6.07
C TYR A 388 10.90 -23.27 7.45
N ALA A 389 11.39 -23.96 8.48
CA ALA A 389 10.88 -23.82 9.85
C ALA A 389 11.32 -22.50 10.51
N LEU A 390 12.59 -22.11 10.33
CA LEU A 390 13.21 -21.01 11.07
C LEU A 390 13.25 -19.70 10.28
N LEU A 391 13.51 -19.75 8.98
CA LEU A 391 13.83 -18.59 8.14
C LEU A 391 13.18 -18.71 6.73
N PRO A 392 11.85 -18.78 6.63
CA PRO A 392 11.18 -19.02 5.35
C PRO A 392 11.40 -17.91 4.31
N TYR A 393 11.59 -16.66 4.74
CA TYR A 393 11.91 -15.56 3.83
C TYR A 393 13.35 -15.59 3.31
N GLN A 394 14.27 -16.23 4.03
CA GLN A 394 15.66 -16.40 3.56
C GLN A 394 15.68 -17.26 2.29
N LEU A 395 14.86 -18.31 2.22
CA LEU A 395 14.71 -19.13 1.02
C LEU A 395 14.27 -18.30 -0.19
N ILE A 396 13.35 -17.35 0.02
CA ILE A 396 12.87 -16.45 -1.04
C ILE A 396 13.99 -15.50 -1.48
N ALA A 397 14.77 -14.97 -0.55
CA ALA A 397 15.89 -14.09 -0.85
C ALA A 397 17.00 -14.81 -1.63
N GLU A 398 17.34 -16.05 -1.25
CA GLU A 398 18.30 -16.90 -1.96
C GLU A 398 17.84 -17.21 -3.39
N PHE A 399 16.56 -17.57 -3.57
CA PHE A 399 16.00 -17.76 -4.91
C PHE A 399 16.05 -16.48 -5.76
N ALA A 400 15.69 -15.32 -5.18
CA ALA A 400 15.72 -14.05 -5.87
C ALA A 400 17.15 -13.59 -6.23
N TRP A 401 18.14 -14.00 -5.45
CA TRP A 401 19.55 -13.71 -5.67
C TRP A 401 20.07 -14.34 -6.97
N ASP A 402 19.67 -15.58 -7.27
CA ASP A 402 20.06 -16.27 -8.51
C ASP A 402 19.51 -15.59 -9.78
N TRP A 403 18.42 -14.83 -9.64
CA TRP A 403 17.80 -14.06 -10.73
C TRP A 403 18.37 -12.65 -10.91
N LEU A 404 19.34 -12.23 -10.10
CA LEU A 404 19.89 -10.87 -10.14
C LEU A 404 20.50 -10.49 -11.50
N GLY A 405 21.07 -11.47 -12.21
CA GLY A 405 21.63 -11.28 -13.55
C GLY A 405 20.58 -11.06 -14.65
N VAL A 406 19.33 -11.50 -14.43
CA VAL A 406 18.23 -11.37 -15.40
C VAL A 406 17.32 -10.19 -15.03
N HIS A 407 16.99 -10.03 -13.74
CA HIS A 407 16.08 -8.98 -13.24
C HIS A 407 16.70 -8.20 -12.07
N TYR A 408 17.72 -7.39 -12.37
CA TYR A 408 18.50 -6.65 -11.38
C TYR A 408 17.66 -5.88 -10.34
N TRP A 409 16.74 -5.05 -10.79
CA TRP A 409 15.93 -4.21 -9.89
C TRP A 409 14.90 -5.03 -9.12
N THR A 410 14.13 -5.87 -9.82
CA THR A 410 13.07 -6.67 -9.21
C THR A 410 13.61 -7.62 -8.14
N SER A 411 14.71 -8.31 -8.41
CA SER A 411 15.35 -9.20 -7.43
C SER A 411 15.76 -8.46 -6.16
N ARG A 412 16.33 -7.24 -6.27
CA ARG A 412 16.71 -6.44 -5.10
C ARG A 412 15.52 -6.01 -4.26
N PHE A 413 14.42 -5.57 -4.88
CA PHE A 413 13.21 -5.23 -4.14
C PHE A 413 12.67 -6.44 -3.38
N VAL A 414 12.65 -7.62 -3.99
CA VAL A 414 12.23 -8.87 -3.33
C VAL A 414 13.15 -9.23 -2.17
N ILE A 415 14.48 -9.15 -2.35
CA ILE A 415 15.48 -9.44 -1.32
C ILE A 415 15.31 -8.49 -0.12
N VAL A 416 15.24 -7.18 -0.36
CA VAL A 416 15.05 -6.18 0.71
C VAL A 416 13.74 -6.44 1.45
N ASN A 417 12.65 -6.72 0.72
CA ASN A 417 11.37 -7.04 1.34
C ASN A 417 11.45 -8.29 2.23
N ALA A 418 12.12 -9.35 1.75
CA ALA A 418 12.31 -10.59 2.49
C ALA A 418 13.15 -10.37 3.76
N MET A 419 14.19 -9.53 3.69
CA MET A 419 14.99 -9.15 4.86
C MET A 419 14.14 -8.40 5.90
N LEU A 420 13.35 -7.42 5.48
CA LEU A 420 12.46 -6.66 6.38
C LEU A 420 11.42 -7.55 7.04
N LEU A 421 10.80 -8.46 6.29
CA LEU A 421 9.83 -9.43 6.82
C LEU A 421 10.49 -10.41 7.81
N SER A 422 11.73 -10.81 7.58
CA SER A 422 12.51 -11.63 8.51
C SER A 422 12.75 -10.92 9.85
N VAL A 423 13.07 -9.63 9.81
CA VAL A 423 13.23 -8.80 11.02
C VAL A 423 11.91 -8.73 11.79
N LEU A 424 10.78 -8.49 11.10
CA LEU A 424 9.46 -8.42 11.73
C LEU A 424 9.04 -9.75 12.39
N GLU A 425 9.28 -10.88 11.73
CA GLU A 425 9.05 -12.21 12.34
C GLU A 425 9.93 -12.43 13.56
N GLY A 426 11.21 -12.01 13.50
CA GLY A 426 12.13 -12.05 14.63
C GLY A 426 11.63 -11.22 15.83
N CYS A 427 11.20 -9.98 15.59
CA CYS A 427 10.61 -9.11 16.62
C CYS A 427 9.31 -9.68 17.22
N ALA A 428 8.49 -10.34 16.40
CA ALA A 428 7.27 -10.99 16.87
C ALA A 428 7.58 -12.22 17.73
N PHE A 429 8.52 -13.05 17.30
CA PHE A 429 8.99 -14.22 18.05
C PHE A 429 9.62 -13.82 19.39
N TRP A 430 10.50 -12.81 19.38
CA TRP A 430 11.14 -12.29 20.59
C TRP A 430 10.10 -11.85 21.63
N ARG A 431 9.06 -11.10 21.22
CA ARG A 431 7.97 -10.67 22.12
C ARG A 431 7.15 -11.82 22.68
N LEU A 432 6.84 -12.82 21.84
CA LEU A 432 6.09 -14.01 22.27
C LEU A 432 6.90 -14.82 23.30
N TRP A 433 8.20 -14.95 23.05
CA TRP A 433 9.13 -15.62 23.95
C TRP A 433 9.32 -14.85 25.26
N SER A 434 9.50 -13.53 25.20
CA SER A 434 9.76 -12.68 26.37
C SER A 434 8.54 -12.54 27.29
N ARG A 435 7.32 -12.65 26.77
CA ARG A 435 6.06 -12.53 27.55
C ARG A 435 5.47 -13.86 27.99
N ALA A 436 6.11 -15.00 27.69
CA ALA A 436 5.62 -16.35 28.04
C ALA A 436 4.16 -16.64 27.62
N GLU A 437 3.64 -15.96 26.60
CA GLU A 437 2.30 -16.16 26.04
C GLU A 437 2.20 -17.42 25.14
N ILE A 438 3.04 -18.44 25.39
CA ILE A 438 3.11 -19.65 24.57
C ILE A 438 1.78 -20.41 24.57
N ARG A 439 0.99 -20.31 25.64
CA ARG A 439 -0.33 -20.95 25.74
C ARG A 439 -1.41 -20.35 24.83
N THR A 440 -1.27 -19.10 24.36
CA THR A 440 -2.25 -18.49 23.43
C THR A 440 -1.88 -18.72 21.96
N LEU A 441 -0.68 -19.25 21.68
CA LEU A 441 -0.19 -19.54 20.33
C LEU A 441 -1.14 -20.40 19.50
N PRO A 442 -1.72 -21.53 20.01
CA PRO A 442 -2.58 -22.38 19.18
C PRO A 442 -3.83 -21.63 18.70
N LYS A 443 -4.46 -20.85 19.59
CA LYS A 443 -5.64 -20.03 19.22
C LYS A 443 -5.28 -18.93 18.21
N LYS A 444 -4.13 -18.29 18.39
CA LYS A 444 -3.66 -17.23 17.48
C LYS A 444 -3.30 -17.80 16.11
N MET A 445 -2.57 -18.91 16.06
CA MET A 445 -2.25 -19.64 14.83
C MET A 445 -3.50 -20.12 14.12
N TRP A 446 -4.49 -20.65 14.84
CA TRP A 446 -5.78 -21.06 14.28
C TRP A 446 -6.54 -19.90 13.64
N SER A 447 -6.58 -18.74 14.32
CA SER A 447 -7.18 -17.52 13.76
C SER A 447 -6.45 -17.04 12.50
N HIS A 448 -5.11 -17.06 12.50
CA HIS A 448 -4.31 -16.73 11.32
C HIS A 448 -4.55 -17.70 10.16
N PHE A 449 -4.63 -19.01 10.43
CA PHE A 449 -4.95 -20.02 9.42
C PHE A 449 -6.29 -19.75 8.73
N TRP A 450 -7.36 -19.52 9.50
CA TRP A 450 -8.67 -19.21 8.93
C TRP A 450 -8.71 -17.88 8.17
N LYS A 451 -7.95 -16.88 8.63
CA LYS A 451 -7.80 -15.63 7.90
C LYS A 451 -7.10 -15.84 6.55
N MET A 452 -6.05 -16.65 6.50
CA MET A 452 -5.36 -16.99 5.25
C MET A 452 -6.25 -17.82 4.32
N LEU A 453 -6.95 -18.81 4.86
CA LEU A 453 -7.86 -19.67 4.09
C LEU A 453 -9.02 -18.87 3.49
N SER A 454 -9.65 -17.99 4.27
CA SER A 454 -10.72 -17.11 3.77
C SER A 454 -10.21 -16.12 2.72
N GLN A 455 -9.02 -15.55 2.89
CA GLN A 455 -8.41 -14.67 1.89
C GLN A 455 -8.05 -15.42 0.60
N GLY A 456 -7.49 -16.63 0.70
CA GLY A 456 -7.19 -17.48 -0.45
C GLY A 456 -8.45 -17.92 -1.20
N LEU A 457 -9.50 -18.31 -0.48
CA LEU A 457 -10.79 -18.67 -1.07
C LEU A 457 -11.45 -17.47 -1.77
N ALA A 458 -11.43 -16.29 -1.13
CA ALA A 458 -11.92 -15.06 -1.74
C ALA A 458 -11.13 -14.72 -3.01
N PHE A 459 -9.81 -14.90 -3.01
CA PHE A 459 -8.99 -14.71 -4.20
C PHE A 459 -9.40 -15.68 -5.32
N LEU A 460 -9.54 -16.98 -5.03
CA LEU A 460 -9.96 -17.96 -6.03
C LEU A 460 -11.34 -17.67 -6.63
N LEU A 461 -12.29 -17.22 -5.82
CA LEU A 461 -13.66 -16.92 -6.25
C LEU A 461 -13.75 -15.60 -7.04
N LEU A 462 -13.01 -14.57 -6.60
CA LEU A 462 -13.10 -13.23 -7.18
C LEU A 462 -12.12 -13.02 -8.33
N TRP A 463 -11.02 -13.78 -8.40
CA TRP A 463 -9.99 -13.64 -9.43
C TRP A 463 -10.52 -13.59 -10.86
N PRO A 464 -11.46 -14.47 -11.30
CA PRO A 464 -11.99 -14.43 -12.66
C PRO A 464 -12.76 -13.14 -12.99
N MET A 465 -13.20 -12.39 -11.97
CA MET A 465 -13.99 -11.16 -12.12
C MET A 465 -13.12 -9.90 -12.11
N ILE A 466 -11.82 -10.01 -11.81
CA ILE A 466 -10.93 -8.86 -11.73
C ILE A 466 -10.33 -8.57 -13.12
N PRO A 467 -10.51 -7.35 -13.67
CA PRO A 467 -9.90 -7.00 -14.95
C PRO A 467 -8.37 -7.08 -14.90
N GLN A 468 -7.75 -7.55 -15.99
CA GLN A 468 -6.29 -7.74 -16.08
C GLN A 468 -5.49 -6.47 -15.75
N PHE A 469 -5.98 -5.29 -16.13
CA PHE A 469 -5.38 -4.01 -15.77
C PHE A 469 -5.31 -3.81 -14.24
N VAL A 470 -6.37 -4.17 -13.51
CA VAL A 470 -6.42 -4.06 -12.05
C VAL A 470 -5.44 -5.05 -11.42
N CYS A 471 -5.38 -6.28 -11.95
CA CYS A 471 -4.40 -7.28 -11.52
C CYS A 471 -2.96 -6.79 -11.71
N ASN A 472 -2.65 -6.19 -12.86
CA ASN A 472 -1.35 -5.59 -13.12
C ASN A 472 -1.02 -4.48 -12.12
N CYS A 473 -1.96 -3.55 -11.90
CA CYS A 473 -1.78 -2.49 -10.89
C CYS A 473 -1.48 -3.07 -9.50
N LEU A 474 -2.25 -4.07 -9.05
CA LEU A 474 -2.04 -4.71 -7.75
C LEU A 474 -0.70 -5.45 -7.68
N PHE A 475 -0.30 -6.14 -8.77
CA PHE A 475 0.98 -6.84 -8.86
C PHE A 475 2.15 -5.89 -8.69
N TYR A 476 2.22 -4.82 -9.49
CA TYR A 476 3.32 -3.86 -9.42
C TYR A 476 3.30 -3.07 -8.11
N TRP A 477 2.11 -2.75 -7.60
CA TRP A 477 1.97 -2.12 -6.29
C TRP A 477 2.56 -3.01 -5.18
N ALA A 478 2.18 -4.28 -5.15
CA ALA A 478 2.69 -5.23 -4.18
C ALA A 478 4.20 -5.49 -4.36
N LEU A 479 4.72 -5.48 -5.58
CA LEU A 479 6.13 -5.73 -5.83
C LEU A 479 7.02 -4.57 -5.36
N TYR A 480 6.64 -3.32 -5.66
CA TYR A 480 7.50 -2.14 -5.43
C TYR A 480 7.18 -1.34 -4.17
N PHE A 481 5.93 -1.31 -3.70
CA PHE A 481 5.54 -0.51 -2.52
C PHE A 481 5.55 -1.31 -1.22
N ASN A 482 5.39 -2.64 -1.25
CA ASN A 482 5.46 -3.45 -0.03
C ASN A 482 6.78 -3.29 0.76
N PRO A 483 7.97 -3.26 0.13
CA PRO A 483 9.22 -3.01 0.85
C PRO A 483 9.16 -1.69 1.63
N ILE A 484 8.64 -0.62 1.02
CA ILE A 484 8.52 0.71 1.65
C ILE A 484 7.59 0.66 2.86
N ILE A 485 6.42 0.01 2.72
CA ILE A 485 5.48 -0.18 3.84
C ILE A 485 6.13 -0.98 4.96
N ASN A 486 6.90 -2.03 4.62
CA ASN A 486 7.56 -2.86 5.60
C ASN A 486 8.72 -2.14 6.31
N ILE A 487 9.40 -1.19 5.66
CA ILE A 487 10.39 -0.31 6.32
C ILE A 487 9.72 0.47 7.44
N ASP A 488 8.59 1.13 7.18
CA ASP A 488 7.85 1.89 8.20
C ASP A 488 7.41 0.99 9.36
N LEU A 489 6.90 -0.21 9.08
CA LEU A 489 6.54 -1.19 10.11
C LEU A 489 7.74 -1.64 10.96
N VAL A 490 8.89 -1.88 10.34
CA VAL A 490 10.14 -2.22 11.06
C VAL A 490 10.57 -1.05 11.94
N VAL A 491 10.58 0.17 11.40
CA VAL A 491 10.95 1.37 12.16
C VAL A 491 10.03 1.58 13.35
N GLN A 492 8.71 1.39 13.19
CA GLN A 492 7.75 1.49 14.29
C GLN A 492 8.00 0.44 15.38
N GLN A 493 8.30 -0.80 15.00
CA GLN A 493 8.59 -1.86 15.98
C GLN A 493 9.93 -1.66 16.69
N LEU A 494 10.94 -1.10 16.02
CA LEU A 494 12.25 -0.84 16.62
C LEU A 494 12.28 0.43 17.48
N ARG A 495 11.45 1.45 17.17
CA ARG A 495 11.39 2.72 17.94
C ARG A 495 10.53 2.65 19.20
N HIS A 496 9.60 1.69 19.30
CA HIS A 496 8.71 1.55 20.46
C HIS A 496 8.84 0.19 21.18
N PRO A 497 10.00 -0.15 21.77
CA PRO A 497 10.09 -1.31 22.64
C PRO A 497 9.32 -1.13 23.96
N ASP A 498 9.18 0.10 24.48
CA ASP A 498 8.80 0.34 25.88
C ASP A 498 7.41 0.99 26.13
N THR A 499 6.65 1.35 25.09
CA THR A 499 5.35 2.05 25.29
C THR A 499 4.10 1.15 25.20
N GLN A 500 4.26 -0.18 25.18
CA GLN A 500 3.14 -1.12 25.33
C GLN A 500 3.26 -1.90 26.64
N VAL A 501 3.19 -1.17 27.75
CA VAL A 501 2.81 -1.74 29.05
C VAL A 501 1.27 -1.93 29.02
N PRO A 502 0.74 -3.08 29.48
CA PRO A 502 -0.64 -3.51 29.28
C PRO A 502 -1.73 -2.56 29.78
#